data_AF-A0A915KEG4-F1
#
_entry.id   AF-A0A915KEG4-F1
#
_cell.length_a   1.000
_cell.length_b   1.000
_cell.length_c   1.000
_cell.angle_alpha   90.00
_cell.angle_beta   90.00
_cell.angle_gamma   90.00
#
_symmetry.space_group_name_H-M   'P 1'
#
loop_
_entity.id
_entity.type
_entity.pdbx_description
1 polymer ?
#
loop_
_entity_poly.entity_id
_entity_poly.type
_entity_poly.pdbx_seq_one_letter_code
_entity_poly.pdbx_strand_id
1 'polypeptide(L)'
;MAFKKNGYPQTIIRKAQIPTRTEKEETEYKCTIKVPYSGHLTQEVKRMCKKYKVRLVATSKDTIRTCTSTVAPTREKEEKQGVVYSIPMEPCQKFYVGETG
;
A
#
# COMPACT_ATOMS: atom_id res chain seq x y z
N MET A 1 -35.09 -36.35 -12.38
CA MET A 1 -34.82 -35.08 -11.66
C MET A 1 -35.33 -35.17 -10.23
N ALA A 2 -34.42 -35.27 -9.24
CA ALA A 2 -34.76 -35.43 -7.83
C ALA A 2 -35.58 -34.24 -7.26
N PHE A 3 -35.24 -33.01 -7.64
CA PHE A 3 -35.94 -31.80 -7.17
C PHE A 3 -37.42 -31.71 -7.58
N LYS A 4 -37.77 -32.21 -8.77
CA LYS A 4 -39.17 -32.28 -9.22
C LYS A 4 -39.97 -33.33 -8.44
N LYS A 5 -39.33 -34.43 -8.03
CA LYS A 5 -39.95 -35.48 -7.20
C LYS A 5 -40.14 -35.04 -5.75
N ASN A 6 -39.29 -34.15 -5.25
CA ASN A 6 -39.37 -33.60 -3.89
C ASN A 6 -40.30 -32.38 -3.77
N GLY A 7 -41.14 -32.10 -4.77
CA GLY A 7 -42.15 -31.02 -4.69
C GLY A 7 -41.61 -29.58 -4.75
N TYR A 8 -40.36 -29.38 -5.17
CA TYR A 8 -39.81 -28.02 -5.25
C TYR A 8 -40.54 -27.18 -6.32
N PRO A 9 -40.79 -25.89 -6.04
CA PRO A 9 -41.35 -24.96 -7.02
C PRO A 9 -40.55 -24.91 -8.31
N GLN A 10 -41.24 -24.96 -9.45
CA GLN A 10 -40.63 -24.91 -10.79
C GLN A 10 -39.76 -23.65 -11.00
N THR A 11 -40.10 -22.55 -10.33
CA THR A 11 -39.36 -21.29 -10.36
C THR A 11 -37.94 -21.42 -9.82
N ILE A 12 -37.75 -22.19 -8.74
CA ILE A 12 -36.44 -22.42 -8.11
C ILE A 12 -35.60 -23.34 -9.00
N ILE A 13 -36.21 -24.41 -9.52
CA ILE A 13 -35.55 -25.36 -10.42
C ILE A 13 -35.03 -24.64 -11.67
N ARG A 14 -35.87 -23.77 -12.27
CA ARG A 14 -35.45 -22.94 -13.41
C ARG A 14 -34.31 -21.99 -13.07
N LYS A 15 -34.36 -21.30 -11.93
CA LYS A 15 -33.29 -20.38 -11.51
C LYS A 15 -31.96 -21.11 -11.30
N ALA A 16 -31.99 -22.30 -10.70
CA ALA A 16 -30.79 -23.10 -10.46
C ALA A 16 -30.18 -23.70 -11.75
N GLN A 17 -30.97 -23.82 -12.81
CA GLN A 17 -30.50 -24.24 -14.13
C GLN A 17 -29.85 -23.13 -14.94
N ILE A 18 -30.03 -21.86 -14.55
CA ILE A 18 -29.36 -20.74 -15.20
C ILE A 18 -27.89 -20.78 -14.76
N PRO A 19 -26.93 -21.02 -15.67
CA PRO A 19 -25.53 -20.95 -15.32
C PRO A 19 -25.20 -19.51 -14.93
N THR A 20 -24.89 -19.27 -13.65
CA THR A 20 -24.42 -17.97 -13.13
C THR A 20 -22.96 -17.68 -13.50
N ARG A 21 -22.37 -18.49 -14.37
CA ARG A 21 -20.96 -18.35 -14.74
C ARG A 21 -20.86 -17.26 -15.81
N THR A 22 -20.71 -16.02 -15.38
CA THR A 22 -20.03 -15.02 -16.22
C THR A 22 -18.63 -15.56 -16.39
N GLU A 23 -18.32 -16.08 -17.58
CA GLU A 23 -16.96 -16.37 -17.97
C GLU A 23 -16.17 -15.09 -17.75
N LYS A 24 -15.34 -15.07 -16.70
CA LYS A 24 -14.34 -14.02 -16.57
C LYS A 24 -13.40 -14.27 -17.72
N GLU A 25 -13.49 -13.45 -18.76
CA GLU A 25 -12.48 -13.39 -19.80
C GLU A 25 -11.11 -13.39 -19.10
N GLU A 26 -10.30 -14.40 -19.40
CA GLU A 26 -8.93 -14.49 -18.90
C GLU A 26 -8.18 -13.30 -19.47
N THR A 27 -8.17 -12.21 -18.70
CA THR A 27 -7.57 -10.97 -19.16
C THR A 27 -6.06 -11.18 -19.07
N GLU A 28 -5.42 -11.39 -20.21
CA GLU A 28 -3.96 -11.44 -20.27
C GLU A 28 -3.39 -10.11 -19.79
N TYR A 29 -2.69 -10.15 -18.65
CA TYR A 29 -2.02 -8.99 -18.08
C TYR A 29 -0.58 -8.93 -18.57
N LYS A 30 -0.13 -7.74 -18.97
CA LYS A 30 1.25 -7.50 -19.40
C LYS A 30 2.26 -7.60 -18.26
N CYS A 31 1.87 -7.12 -17.08
CA CYS A 31 2.70 -7.18 -15.87
C CYS A 31 1.82 -7.09 -14.61
N THR A 32 2.42 -7.39 -13.46
CA THR A 32 1.77 -7.27 -12.15
C THR A 32 2.54 -6.28 -11.27
N ILE A 33 1.84 -5.30 -10.70
CA ILE A 33 2.39 -4.31 -9.78
C ILE A 33 1.78 -4.51 -8.40
N LYS A 34 2.62 -4.50 -7.36
CA LYS A 34 2.21 -4.50 -5.96
C LYS A 34 2.30 -3.09 -5.40
N VAL A 35 1.25 -2.65 -4.72
CA VAL A 35 1.15 -1.28 -4.18
C VAL A 35 0.57 -1.34 -2.76
N PRO A 36 1.03 -0.48 -1.84
CA PRO A 36 0.36 -0.26 -0.56
C PRO A 36 -1.14 0.04 -0.71
N TYR A 37 -1.97 -0.61 0.10
CA TYR A 37 -3.40 -0.28 0.14
C TYR A 37 -3.61 1.12 0.72
N SER A 38 -4.19 1.98 -0.10
CA SER A 38 -4.63 3.32 0.24
C SER A 38 -6.03 3.53 -0.34
N GLY A 39 -7.06 3.63 0.51
CA GLY A 39 -8.47 3.48 0.14
C GLY A 39 -8.85 4.03 -1.24
N HIS A 40 -8.90 5.36 -1.38
CA HIS A 40 -9.30 6.02 -2.64
C HIS A 40 -8.27 5.84 -3.77
N LEU A 41 -6.99 6.07 -3.49
CA LEU A 41 -5.90 6.02 -4.49
C LEU A 41 -5.79 4.65 -5.15
N THR A 42 -5.92 3.57 -4.39
CA THR A 42 -5.84 2.21 -4.92
C THR A 42 -6.91 1.95 -5.99
N GLN A 43 -8.11 2.51 -5.82
CA GLN A 43 -9.19 2.35 -6.79
C GLN A 43 -8.92 3.13 -8.08
N GLU A 44 -8.39 4.34 -7.97
CA GLU A 44 -8.02 5.16 -9.13
C GLU A 44 -6.90 4.51 -9.92
N VAL A 45 -5.82 4.11 -9.24
CA VAL A 45 -4.68 3.43 -9.88
C VAL A 45 -5.14 2.10 -10.50
N LYS A 46 -6.02 1.33 -9.83
CA LYS A 46 -6.60 0.11 -10.41
C LYS A 46 -7.36 0.38 -11.70
N ARG A 47 -8.16 1.46 -11.76
CA ARG A 47 -8.89 1.86 -12.98
C ARG A 47 -7.93 2.24 -14.10
N MET A 48 -6.85 2.94 -13.79
CA MET A 48 -5.80 3.27 -14.77
C MET A 48 -5.08 2.01 -15.26
N CYS A 49 -4.60 1.14 -14.36
CA CYS A 49 -3.91 -0.10 -14.70
C CYS A 49 -4.77 -1.03 -15.57
N LYS A 50 -6.09 -1.07 -15.35
CA LYS A 50 -7.01 -1.86 -16.18
C LYS A 50 -6.97 -1.43 -17.65
N LYS A 51 -6.84 -0.12 -17.95
CA LYS A 51 -6.72 0.39 -19.33
C LYS A 51 -5.47 -0.12 -20.03
N TYR A 52 -4.39 -0.33 -19.28
CA TYR A 52 -3.09 -0.78 -19.81
C TYR A 52 -2.88 -2.30 -19.71
N LYS A 53 -3.90 -3.08 -19.34
CA LYS A 53 -3.78 -4.52 -19.05
C LYS A 53 -2.69 -4.80 -18.00
N VAL A 54 -2.59 -3.96 -16.98
CA VAL A 54 -1.68 -4.16 -15.84
C VAL A 54 -2.47 -4.69 -14.65
N ARG A 55 -1.99 -5.77 -14.03
CA ARG A 55 -2.60 -6.32 -12.82
C ARG A 55 -2.10 -5.55 -11.61
N LEU A 56 -3.00 -4.91 -10.88
CA LEU A 56 -2.68 -4.23 -9.64
C LEU A 56 -3.10 -5.08 -8.43
N VAL A 57 -2.17 -5.32 -7.52
CA VAL A 57 -2.39 -6.02 -6.26
C VAL A 57 -2.10 -5.05 -5.11
N ALA A 58 -3.10 -4.81 -4.27
CA ALA A 58 -2.95 -3.94 -3.11
C ALA A 58 -2.68 -4.76 -1.85
N THR A 59 -1.60 -4.47 -1.14
CA THR A 59 -1.24 -5.14 0.12
C THR A 59 -1.45 -4.20 1.31
N SER A 60 -2.07 -4.69 2.38
CA SER A 60 -2.24 -3.95 3.63
C SER A 60 -1.04 -4.02 4.57
N LYS A 61 -0.12 -4.95 4.32
CA LYS A 61 1.12 -5.14 5.10
C LYS A 61 2.14 -4.03 4.85
N ASP A 62 2.18 -3.54 3.61
CA ASP A 62 3.08 -2.47 3.19
C ASP A 62 2.25 -1.19 3.24
N THR A 63 2.48 -0.35 4.25
CA THR A 63 1.83 0.96 4.34
C THR A 63 2.72 2.00 3.66
N ILE A 64 2.14 3.10 3.21
CA ILE A 64 2.92 4.22 2.65
C ILE A 64 4.02 4.62 3.65
N ARG A 65 3.68 4.67 4.94
CA ARG A 65 4.63 4.95 6.02
C ARG A 65 5.80 3.97 6.01
N THR A 66 5.57 2.64 6.00
CA THR A 66 6.68 1.69 5.99
C THR A 66 7.52 1.75 4.72
N CYS A 67 6.94 2.14 3.58
CA CYS A 67 7.68 2.33 2.34
C CYS A 67 8.52 3.62 2.31
N THR A 68 8.11 4.68 3.03
CA THR A 68 8.78 5.99 3.00
C THR A 68 9.57 6.33 4.26
N SER A 69 9.29 5.68 5.39
CA SER A 69 9.87 6.02 6.70
C SER A 69 11.29 5.49 6.93
N THR A 70 11.84 4.68 6.02
CA THR A 70 13.20 4.13 6.16
C THR A 70 14.29 5.16 5.89
N VAL A 71 13.96 6.32 5.29
CA VAL A 71 14.90 7.43 5.16
C VAL A 71 14.62 8.41 6.29
N ALA A 72 15.23 8.18 7.46
CA ALA A 72 15.37 9.28 8.41
C ALA A 72 16.10 10.42 7.68
N PRO A 73 15.65 11.68 7.81
CA PRO A 73 16.39 12.80 7.23
C PRO A 73 17.82 12.73 7.74
N THR A 74 18.79 12.85 6.84
CA THR A 74 20.20 12.88 7.24
C THR A 74 20.40 14.14 8.07
N ARG A 75 20.49 13.97 9.39
CA ARG A 75 20.84 15.06 10.29
C ARG A 75 22.26 15.52 9.96
N GLU A 76 22.44 16.83 9.89
CA GLU A 76 23.78 17.41 9.80
C GLU A 76 24.61 16.94 11.00
N LYS A 77 25.94 16.91 10.86
CA LYS A 77 26.82 16.36 11.91
C LYS A 77 26.58 17.01 13.26
N GLU A 78 26.19 18.28 13.30
CA GLU A 78 25.96 19.08 14.50
C GLU A 78 24.66 18.73 15.24
N GLU A 79 23.68 18.13 14.53
CA GLU A 79 22.37 17.74 15.07
C GLU A 79 22.30 16.27 15.51
N LYS A 80 23.44 15.57 15.47
CA LYS A 80 23.53 14.18 15.93
C LYS A 80 23.71 14.17 17.45
N GLN A 81 23.04 13.23 18.09
CA GLN A 81 23.18 12.96 19.52
C GLN A 81 24.62 12.55 19.86
N GLY A 82 25.15 13.05 20.97
CA GLY A 82 26.51 12.76 21.45
C GLY A 82 27.62 13.56 20.76
N VAL A 83 27.28 14.64 20.06
CA VAL A 83 28.27 15.51 19.41
C VAL A 83 28.69 16.63 20.35
N VAL A 84 29.99 16.68 20.65
CA VAL A 84 30.60 17.73 21.46
C VAL A 84 31.00 18.89 20.56
N TYR A 85 30.52 20.10 20.88
CA TYR A 85 30.82 21.33 20.15
C TYR A 85 31.46 22.38 21.06
N SER A 86 32.26 23.27 20.47
CA SER A 86 32.91 24.37 21.17
C SER A 86 32.57 25.70 20.53
N ILE A 87 32.02 26.65 21.30
CA ILE A 87 31.71 27.99 20.82
C ILE A 87 32.70 28.98 21.46
N PRO A 88 33.48 29.73 20.66
CA PRO A 88 34.35 30.78 21.19
C PRO A 88 33.51 31.92 21.77
N MET A 89 33.83 32.32 23.00
CA MET A 89 33.26 33.50 23.65
C MET A 89 34.24 34.66 23.50
N GLU A 90 33.90 35.61 22.65
CA GLU A 90 34.59 36.89 22.54
C GLU A 90 34.00 37.93 23.51
N PRO A 91 34.81 38.82 24.12
CA PRO A 91 36.25 39.01 23.93
C PRO A 91 37.13 38.12 24.84
N CYS A 92 36.54 37.23 25.63
CA CYS A 92 37.18 36.57 26.76
C CYS A 92 38.17 35.44 26.41
N GLN A 93 38.34 35.08 25.12
CA GLN A 93 39.14 33.92 24.67
C GLN A 93 38.80 32.60 25.39
N LYS A 94 37.58 32.49 25.95
CA LYS A 94 37.08 31.28 26.59
C LYS A 94 36.19 30.53 25.62
N PHE A 95 36.08 29.21 25.79
CA PHE A 95 35.21 28.38 24.96
C PHE A 95 34.09 27.79 25.81
N TYR A 96 32.85 27.90 25.33
CA TYR A 96 31.74 27.12 25.85
C TYR A 96 31.78 25.74 25.20
N VAL A 97 31.75 24.67 26.00
CA VAL A 97 31.71 23.30 25.51
C VAL A 97 30.39 22.67 25.91
N GLY A 98 29.65 22.17 24.92
CA GLY A 98 28.36 21.52 25.11
C GLY A 98 28.26 20.22 24.33
N GLU A 99 27.29 19.38 24.68
CA GLU A 99 26.99 18.13 23.99
C GLU A 99 25.54 18.17 23.46
N THR A 100 25.34 17.70 22.23
CA THR A 100 24.00 17.53 21.64
C THR A 100 23.31 16.31 22.26
N GLY A 101 22.09 16.52 22.80
CA GLY A 101 21.27 15.50 23.45
C GLY A 101 20.55 14.52 22.53
#